data_AF-A0A951NH50-F1
#
_entry.id   AF-A0A951NH50-F1
#
_cell.length_a   1.000
_cell.length_b   1.000
_cell.length_c   1.000
_cell.angle_alpha   90.00
_cell.angle_beta   90.00
_cell.angle_gamma   90.00
#
_symmetry.space_group_name_H-M   'P 1'
#
loop_
_entity.id
_entity.type
_entity.pdbx_description
1 polymer ?
#
loop_
_entity_poly.entity_id
_entity_poly.type
_entity_poly.pdbx_seq_one_letter_code
_entity_poly.pdbx_strand_id
1 'polypeptide(L)'
;MVYVQDVLLHLLRTPSPTGRTDQVVQYIGERLLELGLELSVTRRGLLNATLQGGRPGPDRAVVVHADTIGAMVTRLKDNGRLEITPLGTHSAR
;
A
#
# COMPACT_ATOMS: atom_id res chain seq x y z
N MET A 1 15.56 -9.19 13.40
CA MET A 1 15.76 -8.14 12.38
C MET A 1 15.58 -8.62 10.95
N VAL A 2 15.91 -9.89 10.63
CA VAL A 2 15.72 -10.48 9.28
C VAL A 2 14.30 -10.27 8.74
N TYR A 3 13.26 -10.65 9.49
CA TYR A 3 11.86 -10.48 9.08
C TYR A 3 11.51 -9.04 8.65
N VAL A 4 11.86 -8.04 9.46
CA VAL A 4 11.51 -6.64 9.18
C VAL A 4 12.23 -6.15 7.92
N GLN A 5 13.49 -6.54 7.72
CA GLN A 5 14.25 -6.18 6.52
C GLN A 5 13.67 -6.86 5.27
N ASP A 6 13.31 -8.14 5.35
CA ASP A 6 12.74 -8.87 4.22
C ASP A 6 11.37 -8.32 3.81
N VAL A 7 10.51 -8.02 4.80
CA VAL A 7 9.21 -7.38 4.56
C VAL A 7 9.39 -5.99 3.95
N LEU A 8 10.29 -5.17 4.51
CA LEU A 8 10.56 -3.84 3.99
C LEU A 8 11.05 -3.89 2.52
N LEU A 9 12.00 -4.78 2.22
CA LEU A 9 12.53 -4.91 0.86
C LEU A 9 11.48 -5.41 -0.12
N HIS A 10 10.58 -6.31 0.29
CA HIS A 10 9.45 -6.72 -0.55
C HIS A 10 8.48 -5.56 -0.82
N LEU A 11 8.11 -4.80 0.21
CA LEU A 11 7.24 -3.64 0.07
C LEU A 11 7.85 -2.59 -0.86
N LEU A 12 9.13 -2.25 -0.68
CA LEU A 12 9.84 -1.26 -1.51
C LEU A 12 10.01 -1.71 -2.97
N ARG A 13 10.10 -3.01 -3.22
CA ARG A 13 10.22 -3.57 -4.58
C ARG A 13 8.88 -3.74 -5.28
N THR A 14 7.76 -3.65 -4.55
CA THR A 14 6.41 -3.80 -5.11
C THR A 14 5.89 -2.42 -5.51
N PRO A 15 5.75 -2.10 -6.81
CA PRO A 15 5.22 -0.81 -7.22
C PRO A 15 3.77 -0.67 -6.75
N SER A 16 3.46 0.42 -6.06
CA SER A 16 2.12 0.69 -5.54
C SER A 16 1.71 2.15 -5.73
N PRO A 17 1.82 2.75 -6.94
CA PRO A 17 1.45 4.14 -7.12
C PRO A 17 -0.03 4.35 -6.75
N THR A 18 -0.37 5.53 -6.24
CA THR A 18 -1.75 5.87 -5.84
C THR A 18 -2.76 5.46 -6.93
N GLY A 19 -3.76 4.67 -6.53
CA GLY A 19 -4.78 4.10 -7.44
C GLY A 19 -4.44 2.73 -8.04
N ARG A 20 -3.25 2.17 -7.77
CA ARG A 20 -2.82 0.83 -8.19
C ARG A 20 -2.06 0.12 -7.06
N THR A 21 -2.78 -0.24 -6.00
CA THR A 21 -2.20 -0.79 -4.76
C THR A 21 -2.52 -2.26 -4.51
N ASP A 22 -3.23 -2.93 -5.43
CA ASP A 22 -3.76 -4.28 -5.19
C ASP A 22 -2.68 -5.29 -4.78
N GLN A 23 -1.53 -5.28 -5.46
CA GLN A 23 -0.43 -6.21 -5.19
C GLN A 23 0.20 -5.99 -3.81
N VAL A 24 0.46 -4.74 -3.44
CA VAL A 24 1.06 -4.46 -2.12
C VAL A 24 0.06 -4.74 -0.99
N VAL A 25 -1.22 -4.44 -1.20
CA VAL A 25 -2.29 -4.72 -0.22
C VAL A 25 -2.46 -6.22 -0.04
N GLN A 26 -2.43 -7.00 -1.12
CA GLN A 26 -2.46 -8.46 -1.04
C GLN A 26 -1.28 -9.00 -0.22
N TYR A 27 -0.06 -8.56 -0.53
CA TYR A 27 1.14 -8.97 0.21
C TYR A 27 1.06 -8.62 1.71
N ILE A 28 0.58 -7.40 2.04
CA ILE A 28 0.37 -6.99 3.43
C ILE A 28 -0.66 -7.89 4.11
N GLY A 29 -1.77 -8.19 3.43
CA GLY A 29 -2.80 -9.10 3.93
C GLY A 29 -2.25 -10.49 4.25
N GLU A 30 -1.48 -11.08 3.34
CA GLU A 30 -0.84 -12.39 3.57
C GLU A 30 0.07 -12.37 4.81
N ARG A 31 0.90 -11.34 4.98
CA ARG A 31 1.76 -11.20 6.16
C ARG A 31 0.95 -11.02 7.45
N LEU A 32 -0.16 -10.29 7.43
CA LEU A 32 -1.01 -10.11 8.60
C LEU A 32 -1.76 -11.40 8.99
N LEU A 33 -2.20 -12.20 8.02
CA LEU A 33 -2.78 -13.53 8.27
C LEU A 33 -1.75 -14.48 8.89
N GLU A 34 -0.50 -14.47 8.42
CA GLU A 34 0.59 -15.26 9.00
C GLU A 34 0.91 -14.88 10.45
N LEU A 35 0.66 -13.61 10.82
CA LEU A 35 0.76 -13.12 12.19
C LEU A 35 -0.48 -13.49 13.04
N GLY A 36 -1.48 -14.16 12.47
CA GLY A 36 -2.69 -14.61 13.16
C GLY A 36 -3.73 -13.52 13.37
N LEU A 37 -3.71 -12.45 12.57
CA LEU A 37 -4.68 -11.36 12.68
C LEU A 37 -5.93 -11.62 11.83
N GLU A 38 -7.09 -11.23 12.36
CA GLU A 38 -8.35 -11.23 11.62
C GLU A 38 -8.38 -10.07 10.64
N LEU A 39 -8.62 -10.37 9.36
CA LEU A 39 -8.69 -9.38 8.30
C LEU A 39 -10.12 -9.07 7.88
N SER A 40 -10.36 -7.80 7.55
CA SER A 40 -11.56 -7.38 6.82
C SER A 40 -11.19 -6.36 5.76
N VAL A 41 -11.96 -6.34 4.66
CA VAL A 41 -11.80 -5.35 3.59
C VAL A 41 -13.08 -4.54 3.52
N THR A 42 -12.96 -3.22 3.57
CA THR A 42 -14.11 -2.32 3.44
C THR A 42 -14.61 -2.29 1.99
N ARG A 43 -15.85 -1.81 1.77
CA ARG A 43 -16.40 -1.59 0.41
C ARG A 43 -15.55 -0.65 -0.47
N ARG A 44 -14.66 0.14 0.15
CA ARG A 44 -13.74 1.06 -0.53
C ARG A 44 -12.32 0.51 -0.66
N GLY A 45 -12.10 -0.78 -0.37
CA GLY A 45 -10.81 -1.44 -0.56
C GLY A 45 -9.79 -1.21 0.57
N LEU A 46 -10.17 -0.54 1.66
CA LEU A 46 -9.29 -0.44 2.85
C LEU A 46 -9.17 -1.80 3.54
N LEU A 47 -7.94 -2.25 3.75
CA LEU A 47 -7.59 -3.44 4.53
C LEU A 47 -7.49 -3.08 6.02
N ASN A 48 -8.27 -3.77 6.85
CA ASN A 48 -8.24 -3.66 8.30
C ASN A 48 -7.78 -4.98 8.90
N ALA A 49 -6.95 -4.92 9.94
CA ALA A 49 -6.56 -6.05 10.76
C ALA A 49 -6.84 -5.75 12.23
N THR A 50 -7.46 -6.69 12.92
CA THR A 50 -7.83 -6.53 14.33
C THR A 50 -7.04 -7.50 15.20
N LEU A 51 -6.34 -6.94 16.20
CA LEU A 51 -5.76 -7.70 17.30
C LEU A 51 -6.64 -7.53 18.54
N GLN A 52 -7.25 -8.61 19.01
CA GLN A 52 -8.10 -8.56 20.19
C GLN A 52 -7.28 -8.24 21.45
N GLY A 53 -7.73 -7.25 22.21
CA GLY A 53 -7.10 -6.89 23.48
C GLY A 53 -7.40 -7.91 24.58
N GLY A 54 -6.49 -8.07 25.53
CA GLY A 54 -6.69 -8.96 26.68
C GLY A 54 -7.63 -8.42 27.76
N ARG A 55 -8.14 -7.18 27.63
CA ARG A 55 -9.05 -6.53 28.58
C ARG A 55 -10.00 -5.59 27.84
N PRO A 56 -11.25 -5.39 28.34
CA PRO A 56 -12.15 -4.36 27.83
C PRO A 56 -11.52 -2.97 27.95
N GLY A 57 -11.72 -2.12 26.94
CA GLY A 57 -11.17 -0.77 26.90
C GLY A 57 -11.48 -0.08 25.56
N PRO A 58 -11.01 1.16 25.38
CA PRO A 58 -11.16 1.86 24.10
C PRO A 58 -10.33 1.18 23.01
N ASP A 59 -10.88 1.17 21.80
CA ASP A 59 -10.14 0.72 20.61
C ASP A 59 -8.99 1.67 20.29
N ARG A 60 -7.89 1.10 19.78
CA ARG A 60 -6.72 1.85 19.32
C ARG A 60 -6.42 1.48 17.88
N ALA A 61 -6.22 2.48 17.04
CA ALA A 61 -5.91 2.29 15.63
C ALA A 61 -4.48 2.76 15.32
N VAL A 62 -3.75 1.93 14.57
CA VAL A 62 -2.53 2.33 13.86
C VAL A 62 -2.88 2.38 12.39
N VAL A 63 -2.76 3.56 11.78
CA VAL A 63 -3.12 3.78 10.38
C VAL A 63 -1.87 4.15 9.60
N VAL A 64 -1.65 3.45 8.51
CA VAL A 64 -0.55 3.67 7.56
C VAL A 64 -1.09 3.60 6.14
N HIS A 65 -0.33 4.12 5.18
CA HIS A 65 -0.65 4.01 3.77
C HIS A 65 0.45 3.23 3.06
N ALA A 66 0.07 2.49 2.02
CA ALA A 66 0.99 1.67 1.23
C ALA A 66 1.15 2.20 -0.21
N ASP A 67 0.38 3.24 -0.56
CA ASP A 67 0.51 3.87 -1.87
C ASP A 67 1.76 4.76 -1.95
N THR A 68 2.32 4.84 -3.15
CA THR A 68 3.50 5.64 -3.44
C THR A 68 3.18 6.76 -4.42
N ILE A 69 4.04 7.78 -4.42
CA ILE A 69 4.12 8.73 -5.54
C ILE A 69 4.44 8.00 -6.85
N GLY A 70 4.11 8.63 -7.97
CA GLY A 70 4.40 8.07 -9.29
C GLY A 70 3.95 8.99 -10.41
N ALA A 71 3.61 8.39 -11.55
CA ALA A 71 3.09 9.07 -12.71
C ALA A 71 2.08 8.21 -13.46
N MET A 72 1.15 8.85 -14.14
CA MET A 72 0.17 8.19 -15.00
C MET A 72 0.29 8.72 -16.43
N VAL A 73 0.30 7.81 -17.40
CA VAL A 73 0.31 8.17 -18.82
C VAL A 73 -1.04 8.78 -19.19
N THR A 74 -1.02 9.95 -19.81
CA THR A 74 -2.23 10.65 -20.29
C THR A 74 -2.39 10.55 -21.81
N ARG A 75 -1.29 10.48 -22.56
CA ARG A 75 -1.32 10.49 -24.03
C ARG A 75 -0.05 9.89 -24.64
N LEU A 76 -0.19 9.25 -25.81
CA LEU A 76 0.93 8.97 -26.72
C LEU A 76 1.05 10.13 -27.73
N LYS A 77 2.22 10.76 -27.77
CA LYS A 77 2.50 11.88 -28.68
C LYS A 77 2.87 11.36 -30.08
N ASP A 78 2.72 12.21 -31.10
CA ASP A 78 3.00 11.85 -32.50
C ASP A 78 4.46 11.41 -32.74
N ASN A 79 5.37 11.85 -31.87
CA ASN A 79 6.79 11.44 -31.90
C ASN A 79 7.09 10.16 -31.10
N GLY A 80 6.07 9.42 -30.67
CA GLY A 80 6.19 8.16 -29.93
C GLY A 80 6.50 8.31 -28.44
N ARG A 81 6.66 9.53 -27.91
CA ARG A 81 6.89 9.76 -26.47
C ARG A 81 5.57 9.78 -25.70
N LEU A 82 5.63 9.41 -24.43
CA LEU A 82 4.48 9.49 -23.52
C LEU A 82 4.37 10.88 -22.89
N GLU A 83 3.14 11.36 -22.76
CA GLU A 83 2.75 12.43 -21.85
C GLU A 83 2.32 11.82 -20.53
N ILE A 84 2.74 12.41 -19.42
CA ILE A 84 2.45 11.91 -18.07
C ILE A 84 1.90 13.02 -17.18
N THR A 85 1.08 12.64 -16.21
CA THR A 85 0.64 13.47 -15.10
C THR A 85 1.19 12.91 -13.78
N PRO A 86 1.61 13.74 -12.81
CA PRO A 86 2.08 13.27 -11.52
C PRO A 86 0.98 12.56 -10.72
N LEU A 87 1.34 11.48 -10.02
CA LEU A 87 0.55 10.89 -8.94
C LEU A 87 1.21 11.27 -7.61
N GLY A 88 0.49 12.03 -6.78
CA GLY A 88 1.04 12.69 -5.61
C GLY A 88 1.93 13.89 -5.98
N THR A 89 2.78 14.32 -5.05
CA THR A 89 3.67 15.48 -5.25
C THR A 89 5.13 15.02 -5.29
N HIS A 90 5.84 15.39 -6.36
CA HIS A 90 7.29 15.22 -6.45
C HIS A 90 7.95 16.51 -6.94
N SER A 91 9.22 16.69 -6.57
CA SER A 91 10.04 17.81 -7.05
C SER A 91 10.20 17.72 -8.57
N ALA A 92 10.03 18.84 -9.26
CA ALA A 92 10.37 18.97 -10.68
C ALA A 92 11.88 19.20 -10.91
N ARG A 93 12.65 19.33 -9.83
CA ARG A 93 14.11 19.41 -9.79
C ARG A 93 14.70 18.10 -9.34
#